data_AF-A0AAV5V4Y0-F1
#
_entry.id   AF-A0AAV5V4Y0-F1
#
_cell.length_a   1.000
_cell.length_b   1.000
_cell.length_c   1.000
_cell.angle_alpha   90.00
_cell.angle_beta   90.00
_cell.angle_gamma   90.00
#
_symmetry.space_group_name_H-M   'P 1'
#
loop_
_entity.id
_entity.type
_entity.pdbx_description
1 polymer ?
#
loop_
_entity_poly.entity_id
_entity_poly.type
_entity_poly.pdbx_seq_one_letter_code
_entity_poly.pdbx_strand_id
1 'polypeptide(L)'
;ILLHSNDSNEELSSNKFIINADRETIVIPSRRYIMPEEIITLRISYNGTSRMKGVGLYESWTHREGSLSSSRSYISLLTNLEPARARQFFPCFDEPDKRAVFRLTIEHPQHLNAYSNTPIKFSSTKNKRKTTQFEKTSPLPPYLVALAITEQPIHTFEVDGYKIRAIGRNGSISVQRTSEALEILRANRVFDNATFFPTKTGYFNYKHGHILRYSYC
;
A
#
# COMPACT_ATOMS: atom_id res chain seq x y z
N ILE A 1 1.41 20.33 10.19
CA ILE A 1 0.14 19.62 10.50
C ILE A 1 -0.98 20.65 10.45
N LEU A 2 -2.09 20.35 9.76
CA LEU A 2 -3.24 21.24 9.66
C LEU A 2 -4.51 20.42 9.96
N LEU A 3 -5.28 20.84 10.96
CA LEU A 3 -6.58 20.29 11.31
C LEU A 3 -7.65 21.32 10.97
N HIS A 4 -8.62 20.93 10.17
CA HIS A 4 -9.65 21.81 9.63
C HIS A 4 -11.03 21.17 9.74
N SER A 5 -12.03 21.93 10.18
CA SER A 5 -13.44 21.54 10.13
C SER A 5 -14.01 21.79 8.75
N ASN A 6 -14.56 20.77 8.11
CA ASN A 6 -15.20 20.92 6.81
C ASN A 6 -16.55 21.61 6.94
N ASP A 7 -17.25 21.40 8.06
CA ASP A 7 -18.60 21.88 8.27
C ASP A 7 -18.61 23.37 8.65
N SER A 8 -17.74 23.77 9.58
CA SER A 8 -17.62 25.18 10.00
C SER A 8 -16.59 25.98 9.18
N ASN A 9 -15.89 25.32 8.24
CA ASN A 9 -14.81 25.91 7.43
C ASN A 9 -13.77 26.65 8.28
N GLU A 10 -13.40 26.04 9.42
CA GLU A 10 -12.55 26.63 10.45
C GLU A 10 -11.24 25.84 10.61
N GLU A 11 -10.12 26.55 10.77
CA GLU A 11 -8.88 25.95 11.21
C GLU A 11 -8.90 25.67 12.72
N LEU A 12 -8.94 24.39 13.08
CA LEU A 12 -8.97 23.93 14.47
C LEU A 12 -7.58 23.79 15.08
N SER A 13 -6.55 23.54 14.27
CA SER A 13 -5.16 23.47 14.72
C SER A 13 -4.19 23.66 13.56
N SER A 14 -3.08 24.36 13.81
CA SER A 14 -2.00 24.53 12.83
C SER A 14 -0.65 24.41 13.49
N ASN A 15 0.15 23.47 12.98
CA ASN A 15 1.53 23.17 13.38
C ASN A 15 1.75 22.94 14.88
N LYS A 16 0.71 22.53 15.62
CA LYS A 16 0.79 22.15 17.04
C LYS A 16 0.53 20.66 17.19
N PHE A 17 1.45 19.96 17.85
CA PHE A 17 1.30 18.56 18.22
C PHE A 17 2.27 18.20 19.35
N ILE A 18 1.93 17.13 20.08
CA ILE A 18 2.75 16.55 21.13
C ILE A 18 3.06 15.12 20.72
N ILE A 19 4.32 14.71 20.82
CA ILE A 19 4.74 13.33 20.54
C ILE A 19 4.71 12.54 21.85
N ASN A 20 4.09 11.37 21.83
CA ASN A 20 4.22 10.36 22.87
C ASN A 20 5.00 9.17 22.28
N ALA A 21 6.29 9.11 22.59
CA ALA A 21 7.20 8.10 22.05
C ALA A 21 6.85 6.69 22.53
N ASP A 22 6.49 6.52 23.81
CA ASP A 22 6.17 5.23 24.42
C ASP A 22 4.95 4.56 23.77
N ARG A 23 4.00 5.39 23.30
CA ARG A 23 2.78 4.93 22.62
C ARG A 23 2.84 5.04 21.11
N GLU A 24 3.96 5.54 20.57
CA GLU A 24 4.13 5.85 19.14
C GLU A 24 2.97 6.68 18.56
N THR A 25 2.51 7.68 19.30
CA THR A 25 1.34 8.49 18.95
C THR A 25 1.68 9.98 18.90
N ILE A 26 0.88 10.72 18.14
CA ILE A 26 0.87 12.18 18.18
C ILE A 26 -0.48 12.66 18.70
N VAL A 27 -0.45 13.68 19.55
CA VAL A 27 -1.65 14.36 20.06
C VAL A 27 -1.72 15.73 19.41
N ILE A 28 -2.83 16.00 18.73
CA ILE A 28 -3.07 17.27 18.05
C ILE A 28 -4.10 18.05 18.87
N PRO A 29 -3.71 19.10 19.60
CA PRO A 29 -4.66 19.91 20.34
C PRO A 29 -5.55 20.68 19.36
N SER A 30 -6.86 20.67 19.63
CA SER A 30 -7.85 21.47 18.92
C SER A 30 -8.18 22.74 19.71
N ARG A 31 -8.50 23.85 19.03
CA ARG A 31 -8.93 25.12 19.64
C ARG A 31 -10.27 25.02 20.37
N ARG A 32 -11.12 24.09 19.94
CA ARG A 32 -12.42 23.79 20.56
C ARG A 32 -12.73 22.30 20.53
N TYR A 33 -13.77 21.91 21.26
CA TYR A 33 -14.34 20.59 21.13
C TYR A 33 -14.85 20.35 19.70
N ILE A 34 -14.55 19.16 19.18
CA ILE A 34 -15.07 18.65 17.92
C ILE A 34 -16.37 17.94 18.28
N MET A 35 -17.47 18.35 17.67
CA MET A 35 -18.77 17.78 18.00
C MET A 35 -18.94 16.40 17.36
N PRO A 36 -19.77 15.51 17.94
CA PRO A 36 -20.13 14.26 17.28
C PRO A 36 -20.61 14.52 15.85
N GLU A 37 -20.25 13.63 14.92
CA GLU A 37 -20.61 13.69 13.49
C GLU A 37 -19.97 14.82 12.67
N GLU A 38 -19.23 15.74 13.29
CA GLU A 38 -18.51 16.81 12.59
C GLU A 38 -17.43 16.23 11.66
N ILE A 39 -17.44 16.61 10.38
CA ILE A 39 -16.45 16.15 9.41
C ILE A 39 -15.21 17.03 9.49
N ILE A 40 -14.08 16.40 9.83
CA ILE A 40 -12.78 17.06 9.92
C ILE A 40 -11.81 16.53 8.87
N THR A 41 -10.97 17.41 8.35
CA THR A 41 -9.82 17.08 7.52
C THR A 41 -8.53 17.32 8.28
N LEU A 42 -7.75 16.26 8.45
CA LEU A 42 -6.40 16.31 8.99
C LEU A 42 -5.37 16.15 7.85
N ARG A 43 -4.52 17.15 7.67
CA ARG A 43 -3.39 17.13 6.73
C ARG A 43 -2.07 17.09 7.49
N ILE A 44 -1.28 16.04 7.25
CA ILE A 44 0.03 15.87 7.86
C ILE A 44 1.07 15.78 6.74
N SER A 45 2.00 16.72 6.73
CA SER A 45 3.23 16.63 5.95
C SER A 45 4.31 16.03 6.84
N TYR A 46 4.99 15.00 6.36
CA TYR A 46 6.01 14.28 7.10
C TYR A 46 7.13 13.82 6.16
N ASN A 47 8.26 13.45 6.73
CA ASN A 47 9.35 12.77 6.04
C ASN A 47 9.74 11.52 6.83
N GLY A 48 10.47 10.63 6.17
CA GLY A 48 10.95 9.40 6.77
C GLY A 48 12.07 8.81 5.92
N THR A 49 12.76 7.83 6.47
CA THR A 49 13.86 7.14 5.79
C THR A 49 13.57 5.65 5.78
N SER A 50 13.63 5.05 4.59
CA SER A 50 13.58 3.60 4.45
C SER A 50 14.82 2.95 5.03
N ARG A 51 14.68 1.72 5.55
CA ARG A 51 15.80 0.91 6.03
C ARG A 51 15.72 -0.46 5.41
N MET A 52 16.86 -1.12 5.17
CA MET A 52 16.93 -2.52 4.70
C MET A 52 16.63 -3.50 5.84
N LYS A 53 15.43 -3.43 6.42
CA LYS A 53 14.98 -4.28 7.55
C LYS A 53 13.78 -5.16 7.22
N GLY A 54 13.24 -5.08 6.00
CA GLY A 54 12.10 -5.91 5.58
C GLY A 54 10.76 -5.52 6.21
N VAL A 55 10.65 -4.33 6.82
CA VAL A 55 9.52 -3.91 7.65
C VAL A 55 9.23 -2.42 7.47
N GLY A 56 7.97 -2.00 7.62
CA GLY A 56 7.54 -0.65 7.29
C GLY A 56 7.71 -0.39 5.80
N LEU A 57 8.20 0.80 5.44
CA LEU A 57 8.73 1.08 4.11
C LEU A 57 10.22 0.72 4.08
N TYR A 58 10.62 -0.26 3.27
CA TYR A 58 11.99 -0.79 3.27
C TYR A 58 12.56 -0.94 1.87
N GLU A 59 13.89 -0.88 1.81
CA GLU A 59 14.65 -1.12 0.59
C GLU A 59 15.02 -2.60 0.47
N SER A 60 14.90 -3.15 -0.73
CA SER A 60 15.34 -4.49 -1.08
C SER A 60 16.23 -4.43 -2.33
N TRP A 61 17.40 -5.04 -2.23
CA TRP A 61 18.41 -5.01 -3.28
C TRP A 61 18.63 -6.44 -3.76
N THR A 62 18.43 -6.67 -5.06
CA THR A 62 18.54 -8.01 -5.63
C THR A 62 19.44 -7.99 -6.85
N HIS A 63 20.45 -8.87 -6.91
CA HIS A 63 21.32 -8.99 -8.08
C HIS A 63 20.52 -9.21 -9.35
N ARG A 64 20.90 -8.52 -10.44
CA ARG A 64 20.41 -8.81 -11.78
C ARG A 64 20.82 -10.23 -12.19
N GLU A 65 19.97 -10.87 -12.98
CA GLU A 65 20.24 -12.23 -13.46
C GLU A 65 21.58 -12.29 -14.20
N GLY A 66 22.39 -13.31 -13.91
CA GLY A 66 23.74 -13.48 -14.48
C GLY A 66 24.81 -12.52 -13.93
N SER A 67 24.52 -11.68 -12.93
CA SER A 67 25.52 -10.79 -12.32
C SER A 67 25.93 -11.25 -10.91
N LEU A 68 27.22 -11.59 -10.75
CA LEU A 68 27.86 -11.88 -9.46
C LEU A 68 28.35 -10.62 -8.72
N SER A 69 28.21 -9.43 -9.33
CA SER A 69 28.64 -8.16 -8.74
C SER A 69 27.46 -7.39 -8.15
N SER A 70 27.66 -6.79 -6.98
CA SER A 70 26.71 -5.87 -6.33
C SER A 70 26.43 -4.61 -7.16
N SER A 71 27.31 -4.27 -8.12
CA SER A 71 27.22 -3.08 -8.98
C SER A 71 26.05 -3.11 -9.99
N ARG A 72 25.32 -4.22 -10.09
CA ARG A 72 24.15 -4.40 -10.96
C ARG A 72 22.98 -5.00 -10.19
N SER A 73 22.53 -4.31 -9.14
CA SER A 73 21.37 -4.74 -8.35
C SER A 73 20.10 -4.01 -8.80
N TYR A 74 18.98 -4.72 -8.89
CA TYR A 74 17.66 -4.11 -8.87
C TYR A 74 17.41 -3.52 -7.49
N ILE A 75 17.00 -2.26 -7.45
CA ILE A 75 16.58 -1.59 -6.22
C ILE A 75 15.06 -1.55 -6.21
N SER A 76 14.48 -2.01 -5.11
CA SER A 76 13.05 -1.96 -4.85
C SER A 76 12.77 -1.26 -3.53
N LEU A 77 11.71 -0.48 -3.49
CA LEU A 77 11.13 0.07 -2.27
C LEU A 77 9.77 -0.61 -2.04
N LEU A 78 9.64 -1.32 -0.94
CA LEU A 78 8.52 -2.22 -0.65
C LEU A 78 7.91 -1.89 0.72
N THR A 79 6.65 -2.24 0.92
CA THR A 79 5.98 -2.12 2.21
C THR A 79 5.71 -3.49 2.84
N ASN A 80 6.06 -3.63 4.11
CA ASN A 80 5.58 -4.72 4.97
C ASN A 80 5.06 -4.10 6.27
N LEU A 81 3.75 -3.90 6.35
CA LEU A 81 3.13 -3.09 7.40
C LEU A 81 2.52 -3.93 8.53
N GLU A 82 2.55 -5.25 8.44
CA GLU A 82 2.01 -6.12 9.48
C GLU A 82 2.91 -6.23 10.73
N PRO A 83 2.30 -6.39 11.92
CA PRO A 83 0.86 -6.20 12.21
C PRO A 83 0.49 -4.73 12.45
N ALA A 84 1.42 -3.89 12.92
CA ALA A 84 1.18 -2.51 13.35
C ALA A 84 2.34 -1.59 12.95
N ARG A 85 2.77 -1.68 11.69
CA ARG A 85 3.87 -0.87 11.15
C ARG A 85 3.41 0.11 10.08
N ALA A 86 2.11 0.25 9.84
CA ALA A 86 1.60 1.25 8.90
C ALA A 86 1.98 2.67 9.38
N ARG A 87 1.99 2.89 10.70
CA ARG A 87 2.47 4.12 11.34
C ARG A 87 3.93 4.49 11.01
N GLN A 88 4.75 3.52 10.62
CA GLN A 88 6.15 3.75 10.18
C GLN A 88 6.24 4.22 8.73
N PHE A 89 5.17 4.07 7.95
CA PHE A 89 5.08 4.51 6.55
C PHE A 89 4.26 5.80 6.41
N PHE A 90 3.12 5.91 7.10
CA PHE A 90 2.29 7.11 7.11
C PHE A 90 1.53 7.27 8.44
N PRO A 91 1.30 8.52 8.92
CA PRO A 91 0.48 8.76 10.10
C PRO A 91 -0.96 8.25 9.89
N CYS A 92 -1.40 7.34 10.76
CA CYS A 92 -2.72 6.74 10.68
C CYS A 92 -3.19 6.18 12.04
N PHE A 93 -4.48 5.85 12.12
CA PHE A 93 -5.02 5.04 13.21
C PHE A 93 -4.67 3.57 12.96
N ASP A 94 -3.47 3.16 13.35
CA ASP A 94 -2.86 1.87 13.00
C ASP A 94 -3.36 0.72 13.90
N GLU A 95 -4.65 0.42 13.76
CA GLU A 95 -5.37 -0.65 14.45
C GLU A 95 -6.21 -1.44 13.41
N PRO A 96 -6.37 -2.78 13.57
CA PRO A 96 -7.04 -3.63 12.56
C PRO A 96 -8.50 -3.28 12.25
N ASP A 97 -9.24 -2.73 13.22
CA ASP A 97 -10.65 -2.35 13.09
C ASP A 97 -10.84 -0.96 12.47
N LYS A 98 -9.78 -0.13 12.41
CA LYS A 98 -9.82 1.23 11.85
C LYS A 98 -9.65 1.24 10.33
N ARG A 99 -10.64 0.66 9.65
CA ARG A 99 -10.65 0.55 8.19
C ARG A 99 -10.91 1.89 7.52
N ALA A 100 -10.15 2.19 6.47
CA ALA A 100 -10.31 3.41 5.69
C ALA A 100 -10.15 3.16 4.18
N VAL A 101 -10.66 4.10 3.38
CA VAL A 101 -10.43 4.16 1.93
C VAL A 101 -9.14 4.91 1.67
N PHE A 102 -8.19 4.28 0.97
CA PHE A 102 -6.91 4.89 0.63
C PHE A 102 -6.86 5.28 -0.84
N ARG A 103 -6.22 6.41 -1.12
CA ARG A 103 -5.87 6.87 -2.47
C ARG A 103 -4.41 7.28 -2.47
N LEU A 104 -3.56 6.52 -3.15
CA LEU A 104 -2.14 6.77 -3.20
C LEU A 104 -1.78 7.55 -4.48
N THR A 105 -0.92 8.56 -4.31
CA THR A 105 -0.24 9.25 -5.40
C THR A 105 1.25 9.21 -5.08
N ILE A 106 2.03 8.61 -5.98
CA ILE A 106 3.45 8.35 -5.76
C ILE A 106 4.25 9.05 -6.84
N GLU A 107 5.22 9.85 -6.43
CA GLU A 107 6.22 10.41 -7.33
C GLU A 107 7.52 9.61 -7.20
N HIS A 108 8.01 9.06 -8.31
CA HIS A 108 9.18 8.18 -8.33
C HIS A 108 10.06 8.45 -9.56
N PRO A 109 11.32 7.99 -9.60
CA PRO A 109 12.15 8.07 -10.80
C PRO A 109 11.46 7.39 -11.99
N GLN A 110 11.55 7.98 -13.18
CA GLN A 110 10.82 7.50 -14.37
C GLN A 110 11.20 6.09 -14.83
N HIS A 111 12.38 5.60 -14.46
CA HIS A 111 12.86 4.26 -14.82
C HIS A 111 12.33 3.16 -13.88
N LEU A 112 11.68 3.53 -12.76
CA LEU A 112 11.01 2.60 -11.87
C LEU A 112 9.50 2.57 -12.17
N ASN A 113 8.85 1.45 -11.84
CA ASN A 113 7.41 1.31 -11.86
C ASN A 113 6.85 1.26 -10.44
N ALA A 114 5.65 1.81 -10.23
CA ALA A 114 4.94 1.77 -8.95
C ALA A 114 3.70 0.87 -9.03
N TYR A 115 3.46 0.09 -7.97
CA TYR A 115 2.31 -0.79 -7.79
C TYR A 115 1.72 -0.60 -6.40
N SER A 116 0.41 -0.80 -6.30
CA SER A 116 -0.33 -0.74 -5.04
C SER A 116 -1.53 -1.70 -5.10
N ASN A 117 -2.40 -1.64 -4.10
CA ASN A 117 -3.58 -2.50 -3.97
C ASN A 117 -4.59 -2.35 -5.14
N THR A 118 -4.58 -1.22 -5.83
CA THR A 118 -5.55 -0.88 -6.88
C THR A 118 -4.87 -0.57 -8.21
N PRO A 119 -5.61 -0.62 -9.33
CA PRO A 119 -5.10 -0.22 -10.64
C PRO A 119 -4.66 1.25 -10.66
N ILE A 120 -3.75 1.55 -11.59
CA ILE A 120 -3.34 2.93 -11.89
C ILE A 120 -4.53 3.65 -12.51
N LYS A 121 -4.94 4.76 -11.90
CA LYS A 121 -5.94 5.68 -12.43
C LYS A 121 -5.35 6.60 -13.48
N PHE A 122 -4.18 7.14 -13.19
CA PHE A 122 -3.50 8.12 -14.04
C PHE A 122 -1.99 8.07 -13.80
N SER A 123 -1.19 8.36 -14.84
CA SER A 123 0.23 8.62 -14.67
C SER A 123 0.73 9.70 -15.61
N SER A 124 1.66 10.53 -15.14
CA SER A 124 2.37 11.53 -15.95
C SER A 124 3.86 11.50 -15.67
N THR A 125 4.67 11.90 -16.65
CA THR A 125 6.12 11.99 -16.51
C THR A 125 6.57 13.42 -16.80
N LYS A 126 7.35 14.00 -15.89
CA LYS A 126 7.95 15.33 -16.02
C LYS A 126 9.32 15.34 -15.35
N ASN A 127 10.33 15.95 -15.97
CA ASN A 127 11.66 16.15 -15.37
C ASN A 127 12.30 14.85 -14.82
N LYS A 128 12.28 13.75 -15.59
CA LYS A 128 12.79 12.41 -15.18
C LYS A 128 12.09 11.79 -13.97
N ARG A 129 10.97 12.36 -13.53
CA ARG A 129 10.10 11.85 -12.46
C ARG A 129 8.76 11.46 -13.05
N LYS A 130 8.20 10.36 -12.55
CA LYS A 130 6.87 9.87 -12.90
C LYS A 130 5.97 9.98 -11.68
N THR A 131 4.81 10.58 -11.87
CA THR A 131 3.73 10.63 -10.87
C THR A 131 2.70 9.59 -11.25
N THR A 132 2.47 8.62 -10.38
CA THR A 132 1.50 7.54 -10.56
C THR A 132 0.40 7.68 -9.50
N GLN A 133 -0.84 7.85 -9.94
CA GLN A 133 -2.02 7.89 -9.08
C GLN A 133 -2.81 6.58 -9.22
N PHE A 134 -3.17 5.98 -8.10
CA PHE A 134 -3.97 4.75 -8.04
C PHE A 134 -5.45 5.05 -7.80
N GLU A 135 -6.32 4.13 -8.21
CA GLU A 135 -7.74 4.17 -7.85
C GLU A 135 -7.95 4.05 -6.34
N LYS A 136 -9.09 4.53 -5.84
CA LYS A 136 -9.43 4.39 -4.42
C LYS A 136 -9.61 2.92 -4.04
N THR A 137 -9.10 2.52 -2.87
CA THR A 137 -9.32 1.16 -2.35
C THR A 137 -10.76 0.96 -1.86
N SER A 138 -11.19 -0.28 -1.69
CA SER A 138 -12.25 -0.57 -0.70
C SER A 138 -11.72 -0.29 0.72
N PRO A 139 -12.59 -0.07 1.73
CA PRO A 139 -12.14 0.06 3.12
C PRO A 139 -11.25 -1.13 3.53
N LEU A 140 -10.03 -0.85 3.97
CA LEU A 140 -9.08 -1.87 4.44
C LEU A 140 -8.36 -1.38 5.71
N PRO A 141 -7.90 -2.31 6.58
CA PRO A 141 -7.02 -1.97 7.70
C PRO A 141 -5.69 -1.36 7.20
N PRO A 142 -5.08 -0.39 7.93
CA PRO A 142 -3.86 0.29 7.47
C PRO A 142 -2.69 -0.64 7.14
N TYR A 143 -2.55 -1.74 7.87
CA TYR A 143 -1.47 -2.72 7.65
C TYR A 143 -1.57 -3.45 6.28
N LEU A 144 -2.71 -3.40 5.59
CA LEU A 144 -2.88 -3.97 4.25
C LEU A 144 -2.56 -2.98 3.12
N VAL A 145 -2.19 -1.74 3.44
CA VAL A 145 -1.70 -0.80 2.41
C VAL A 145 -0.41 -1.34 1.83
N ALA A 146 -0.40 -1.58 0.53
CA ALA A 146 0.75 -2.11 -0.19
C ALA A 146 1.29 -1.07 -1.17
N LEU A 147 2.62 -0.93 -1.21
CA LEU A 147 3.35 -0.16 -2.19
C LEU A 147 4.61 -0.94 -2.59
N ALA A 148 4.81 -1.06 -3.90
CA ALA A 148 6.06 -1.55 -4.48
C ALA A 148 6.53 -0.57 -5.56
N ILE A 149 7.74 -0.05 -5.42
CA ILE A 149 8.43 0.77 -6.44
C ILE A 149 9.67 0.01 -6.86
N THR A 150 9.75 -0.42 -8.11
CA THR A 150 10.81 -1.34 -8.55
C THR A 150 11.12 -1.24 -10.03
N GLU A 151 12.36 -1.56 -10.40
CA GLU A 151 12.79 -1.83 -11.78
C GLU A 151 12.79 -3.32 -12.14
N GLN A 152 12.30 -4.19 -11.26
CA GLN A 152 12.22 -5.62 -11.57
C GLN A 152 11.29 -5.88 -12.77
N PRO A 153 11.63 -6.87 -13.62
CA PRO A 153 10.78 -7.31 -14.71
C PRO A 153 9.38 -7.73 -14.26
N ILE A 154 8.41 -7.52 -15.14
CA ILE A 154 7.02 -7.90 -14.93
C ILE A 154 6.68 -8.97 -15.96
N HIS A 155 6.11 -10.06 -15.49
CA HIS A 155 5.66 -11.16 -16.31
C HIS A 155 4.16 -11.27 -16.17
N THR A 156 3.46 -11.10 -17.29
CA THR A 156 2.01 -11.13 -17.32
C THR A 156 1.53 -12.43 -17.92
N PHE A 157 0.57 -13.06 -17.26
CA PHE A 157 -0.09 -14.27 -17.71
C PHE A 157 -1.56 -14.23 -17.27
N GLU A 158 -2.34 -15.20 -17.74
CA GLU A 158 -3.77 -15.28 -17.48
C GLU A 158 -4.10 -16.54 -16.68
N VAL A 159 -4.97 -16.41 -15.70
CA VAL A 159 -5.56 -17.52 -14.95
C VAL A 159 -7.04 -17.25 -14.81
N ASP A 160 -7.89 -18.15 -15.31
CA ASP A 160 -9.36 -18.06 -15.29
C ASP A 160 -9.93 -16.73 -15.79
N GLY A 161 -9.37 -16.17 -16.88
CA GLY A 161 -9.80 -14.88 -17.41
C GLY A 161 -9.24 -13.65 -16.69
N TYR A 162 -8.42 -13.83 -15.65
CA TYR A 162 -7.79 -12.75 -14.90
C TYR A 162 -6.34 -12.56 -15.31
N LYS A 163 -6.01 -11.30 -15.62
CA LYS A 163 -4.64 -10.88 -15.92
C LYS A 163 -3.82 -10.77 -14.62
N ILE A 164 -2.87 -11.68 -14.45
CA ILE A 164 -1.95 -11.71 -13.30
C ILE A 164 -0.60 -11.12 -13.70
N ARG A 165 0.01 -10.36 -12.80
CA ARG A 165 1.36 -9.82 -12.95
C ARG A 165 2.26 -10.38 -11.87
N ALA A 166 3.21 -11.22 -12.27
CA ALA A 166 4.32 -11.64 -11.42
C ALA A 166 5.47 -10.65 -11.58
N ILE A 167 5.97 -10.10 -10.47
CA ILE A 167 7.10 -9.16 -10.46
C ILE A 167 8.30 -9.92 -9.92
N GLY A 168 9.36 -10.02 -10.71
CA GLY A 168 10.51 -10.83 -10.34
C GLY A 168 11.59 -10.85 -11.42
N ARG A 169 12.77 -11.32 -11.03
CA ARG A 169 13.97 -11.27 -11.87
C ARG A 169 13.92 -12.23 -13.06
N ASN A 170 13.50 -13.47 -12.81
CA ASN A 170 13.42 -14.52 -13.82
C ASN A 170 11.96 -14.78 -14.16
N GLY A 171 11.59 -14.59 -15.42
CA GLY A 171 10.20 -14.68 -15.84
C GLY A 171 9.58 -16.04 -15.69
N SER A 172 10.24 -17.09 -16.20
CA SER A 172 9.74 -18.45 -16.14
C SER A 172 9.52 -18.90 -14.70
N ILE A 173 10.50 -18.64 -13.81
CA ILE A 173 10.40 -18.99 -12.39
C ILE A 173 9.32 -18.17 -11.68
N SER A 174 9.22 -16.87 -11.99
CA SER A 174 8.22 -16.00 -11.34
C SER A 174 6.80 -16.40 -11.73
N VAL A 175 6.56 -16.70 -13.02
CA VAL A 175 5.28 -17.20 -13.50
C VAL A 175 4.98 -18.58 -12.89
N GLN A 176 5.92 -19.53 -12.99
CA GLN A 176 5.75 -20.88 -12.45
C GLN A 176 5.38 -20.86 -10.96
N ARG A 177 6.16 -20.16 -10.13
CA ARG A 177 5.91 -20.09 -8.68
C ARG A 177 4.59 -19.40 -8.35
N THR A 178 4.21 -18.38 -9.12
CA THR A 178 2.93 -17.70 -8.91
C THR A 178 1.77 -18.64 -9.27
N SER A 179 1.89 -19.40 -10.35
CA SER A 179 0.89 -20.42 -10.73
C SER A 179 0.78 -21.53 -9.69
N GLU A 180 1.91 -22.09 -9.23
CA GLU A 180 1.94 -23.12 -8.17
C GLU A 180 1.30 -22.62 -6.87
N ALA A 181 1.60 -21.37 -6.46
CA ALA A 181 0.98 -20.77 -5.28
C ALA A 181 -0.55 -20.65 -5.42
N LEU A 182 -1.04 -20.28 -6.61
CA LEU A 182 -2.48 -20.22 -6.88
C LEU A 182 -3.14 -21.59 -6.86
N GLU A 183 -2.48 -22.63 -7.38
CA GLU A 183 -2.96 -24.00 -7.32
C GLU A 183 -3.07 -24.51 -5.87
N ILE A 184 -2.04 -24.27 -5.06
CA ILE A 184 -2.04 -24.63 -3.62
C ILE A 184 -3.18 -23.93 -2.89
N LEU A 185 -3.38 -22.63 -3.14
CA LEU A 185 -4.45 -21.86 -2.52
C LEU A 185 -5.84 -22.39 -2.91
N ARG A 186 -6.03 -22.81 -4.18
CA ARG A 186 -7.30 -23.38 -4.66
C ARG A 186 -7.58 -24.78 -4.11
N ALA A 187 -6.54 -25.59 -3.94
CA ALA A 187 -6.69 -26.96 -3.44
C ALA A 187 -6.98 -27.01 -1.93
N ASN A 188 -6.77 -25.91 -1.21
CA ASN A 188 -6.96 -25.85 0.22
C ASN A 188 -8.39 -25.47 0.58
N ARG A 189 -9.11 -26.40 1.22
CA ARG A 189 -10.52 -26.27 1.63
C ARG A 189 -10.83 -25.06 2.50
N VAL A 190 -9.84 -24.51 3.20
CA VAL A 190 -9.98 -23.25 3.95
C VAL A 190 -10.44 -22.11 3.04
N PHE A 191 -10.15 -22.18 1.74
CA PHE A 191 -10.45 -21.17 0.76
C PHE A 191 -11.59 -21.53 -0.22
N ASP A 192 -12.36 -22.59 0.03
CA ASP A 192 -13.43 -23.04 -0.88
C ASP A 192 -14.47 -21.93 -1.20
N ASN A 193 -14.63 -20.98 -0.27
CA ASN A 193 -15.53 -19.82 -0.42
C ASN A 193 -14.79 -18.49 -0.62
N ALA A 194 -13.47 -18.50 -0.82
CA ALA A 194 -12.68 -17.31 -1.03
C ALA A 194 -12.66 -16.93 -2.52
N THR A 195 -13.03 -15.69 -2.84
CA THR A 195 -12.84 -15.16 -4.19
C THR A 195 -11.41 -14.64 -4.34
N PHE A 196 -10.53 -15.44 -4.96
CA PHE A 196 -9.13 -15.05 -5.22
C PHE A 196 -9.01 -13.89 -6.19
N PHE A 197 -9.93 -13.81 -7.15
CA PHE A 197 -9.98 -12.76 -8.15
C PHE A 197 -11.39 -12.19 -8.19
N PRO A 198 -11.70 -11.10 -7.45
CA PRO A 198 -13.03 -10.51 -7.51
C PRO A 198 -13.31 -10.04 -8.94
N THR A 199 -14.38 -10.55 -9.56
CA THR A 199 -14.85 -10.19 -10.92
C THR A 199 -15.15 -8.70 -11.06
N LYS A 200 -15.33 -8.00 -9.94
CA LYS A 200 -15.53 -6.56 -9.87
C LYS A 200 -14.86 -6.04 -8.59
N THR A 201 -13.95 -5.09 -8.70
CA THR A 201 -13.76 -4.04 -7.68
C THR A 201 -14.97 -3.08 -7.64
N GLY A 202 -16.16 -3.62 -7.90
CA GLY A 202 -17.46 -2.99 -7.85
C GLY A 202 -18.14 -3.40 -6.56
N TYR A 203 -18.31 -2.40 -5.71
CA TYR A 203 -19.01 -2.41 -4.44
C TYR A 203 -20.23 -3.34 -4.42
N PHE A 204 -20.18 -4.37 -3.59
CA PHE A 204 -21.36 -5.02 -3.05
C PHE A 204 -21.26 -5.03 -1.54
N ASN A 205 -22.34 -4.58 -0.88
CA ASN A 205 -22.60 -4.84 0.53
C ASN A 205 -22.82 -6.35 0.70
N TYR A 206 -21.77 -7.09 1.06
CA TYR A 206 -21.93 -8.47 1.48
C TYR A 206 -21.92 -8.54 3.01
N LYS A 207 -23.10 -8.84 3.55
CA LYS A 207 -23.27 -9.41 4.89
C LYS A 207 -22.65 -10.82 4.85
N HIS A 208 -21.65 -11.05 5.71
CA HIS A 208 -21.07 -12.34 6.06
C HIS A 208 -20.27 -13.05 4.95
N GLY A 209 -18.97 -12.73 4.88
CA GLY A 209 -17.98 -13.50 4.12
C GLY A 209 -16.58 -12.91 4.35
N HIS A 210 -15.65 -13.69 4.89
CA HIS A 210 -14.28 -13.25 5.12
C HIS A 210 -13.57 -13.01 3.78
N ILE A 211 -13.17 -11.76 3.52
CA ILE A 211 -12.29 -11.42 2.40
C ILE A 211 -10.85 -11.58 2.89
N LEU A 212 -10.17 -12.66 2.48
CA LEU A 212 -8.72 -12.79 2.61
C LEU A 212 -8.09 -12.12 1.39
N ARG A 213 -7.46 -10.96 1.61
CA ARG A 213 -6.62 -10.29 0.60
C ARG A 213 -5.17 -10.60 0.93
N TYR A 214 -4.55 -11.46 0.14
CA TYR A 214 -3.12 -11.68 0.20
C TYR A 214 -2.39 -10.62 -0.62
N SER A 215 -1.42 -9.95 0.00
CA SER A 215 -0.30 -9.32 -0.70
C SER A 215 0.93 -10.14 -0.35
N TYR A 216 1.39 -10.97 -1.28
CA TYR A 216 2.76 -11.48 -1.23
C TYR A 216 3.69 -10.36 -1.68
N CYS A 217 4.58 -9.93 -0.78
CA CYS A 217 5.84 -9.29 -1.15
C CYS A 217 6.94 -10.35 -1.22
#